data_AF-A0A9D9UQF8-F1
#
_entry.id   AF-A0A9D9UQF8-F1
#
_cell.length_a   1.000
_cell.length_b   1.000
_cell.length_c   1.000
_cell.angle_alpha   90.00
_cell.angle_beta   90.00
_cell.angle_gamma   90.00
#
_symmetry.space_group_name_H-M   'P 1'
#
loop_
_entity.id
_entity.type
_entity.pdbx_description
1 polymer ?
#
loop_
_entity_poly.entity_id
_entity_poly.type
_entity_poly.pdbx_seq_one_letter_code
_entity_poly.pdbx_strand_id
1 'polypeptide(L)'
;MDTVSNIIVNEAFVKQLLPKVKDHLLIPIKFRHQLTYILGIVKDFHYSSFREVIELKVFILDRGSQTGMIQLKMKKGFHYEAIAVIQDVYKKFAQFLPLEY
;
A
#
# COMPACT_ATOMS: atom_id res chain seq x y z
N MET A 1 19.37 -4.23 -10.98
CA MET A 1 17.92 -4.59 -10.93
C MET A 1 17.14 -3.32 -11.14
N ASP A 2 16.17 -3.32 -12.06
CA ASP A 2 15.31 -2.16 -12.35
C ASP A 2 14.27 -2.03 -11.24
N THR A 3 14.23 -0.91 -10.52
CA THR A 3 13.33 -0.63 -9.39
C THR A 3 11.84 -0.58 -9.77
N VAL A 4 11.53 -0.44 -11.06
CA VAL A 4 10.16 -0.25 -11.57
C VAL A 4 9.41 -1.57 -11.73
N SER A 5 10.13 -2.64 -12.07
CA SER A 5 9.57 -3.96 -12.37
C SER A 5 9.57 -4.89 -11.16
N ASN A 6 9.47 -4.33 -9.95
CA ASN A 6 9.62 -5.03 -8.68
C ASN A 6 8.44 -4.75 -7.76
N ILE A 7 8.14 -5.72 -6.90
CA ILE A 7 7.09 -5.60 -5.89
C ILE A 7 7.62 -5.91 -4.49
N ILE A 8 6.89 -5.40 -3.52
CA ILE A 8 6.94 -5.87 -2.14
C ILE A 8 5.58 -6.51 -1.85
N VAL A 9 5.55 -7.59 -1.08
CA VAL A 9 4.31 -8.29 -0.72
C VAL A 9 4.20 -8.44 0.80
N ASN A 10 3.03 -8.79 1.34
CA ASN A 10 2.93 -9.15 2.75
C ASN A 10 3.09 -10.67 2.98
N GLU A 11 3.24 -11.08 4.24
CA GLU A 11 3.36 -12.51 4.58
C GLU A 11 2.15 -13.36 4.14
N ALA A 12 0.94 -12.80 4.18
CA ALA A 12 -0.25 -13.51 3.74
C ALA A 12 -0.14 -13.90 2.25
N PHE A 13 0.36 -12.99 1.42
CA PHE A 13 0.62 -13.24 -0.01
C PHE A 13 1.49 -14.49 -0.21
N VAL A 14 2.61 -14.52 0.49
CA VAL A 14 3.61 -15.58 0.35
C VAL A 14 3.10 -16.91 0.88
N LYS A 15 2.47 -16.91 2.06
CA LYS A 15 1.92 -18.12 2.69
C LYS A 15 0.81 -18.76 1.85
N GLN A 16 -0.03 -17.95 1.20
CA GLN A 16 -1.18 -18.47 0.44
C GLN A 16 -0.82 -18.78 -1.01
N LEU A 17 -0.02 -17.95 -1.67
CA LEU A 17 0.25 -18.10 -3.11
C LEU A 17 1.60 -18.78 -3.43
N LEU A 18 2.55 -18.78 -2.50
CA LEU A 18 3.87 -19.40 -2.68
C LEU A 18 4.22 -20.40 -1.55
N PRO A 19 3.28 -21.24 -1.05
CA PRO A 19 3.46 -22.02 0.18
C PRO A 19 4.62 -23.04 0.15
N LYS A 20 5.06 -23.44 -1.04
CA LYS A 20 6.10 -24.46 -1.25
C LYS A 20 7.47 -23.86 -1.56
N VAL A 21 7.57 -22.55 -1.68
CA VAL A 21 8.84 -21.91 -2.00
C VAL A 21 9.60 -21.64 -0.70
N LYS A 22 10.93 -21.86 -0.71
CA LYS A 22 11.76 -21.67 0.48
C LYS A 22 12.40 -20.29 0.52
N ASP A 23 12.84 -19.81 -0.64
CA ASP A 23 13.35 -18.46 -0.80
C ASP A 23 12.36 -17.65 -1.63
N HIS A 24 11.72 -16.71 -0.95
CA HIS A 24 10.64 -15.90 -1.51
C HIS A 24 11.13 -14.66 -2.25
N LEU A 25 12.42 -14.35 -2.14
CA LEU A 25 13.02 -13.20 -2.78
C LEU A 25 13.45 -13.55 -4.20
N LEU A 26 13.37 -12.57 -5.10
CA LEU A 26 13.74 -12.69 -6.50
C LEU A 26 13.00 -13.79 -7.27
N ILE A 27 11.85 -14.25 -6.74
CA ILE A 27 10.94 -15.11 -7.49
C ILE A 27 10.29 -14.27 -8.59
N PRO A 28 10.39 -14.69 -9.86
CA PRO A 28 9.62 -14.08 -10.94
C PRO A 28 8.16 -14.48 -10.83
N ILE A 29 7.26 -13.50 -10.75
CA ILE A 29 5.82 -13.69 -10.84
C ILE A 29 5.25 -12.89 -12.02
N LYS A 30 4.15 -13.37 -12.59
CA LYS A 30 3.43 -12.63 -13.62
C LYS A 30 2.41 -11.70 -12.96
N PHE A 31 2.67 -10.40 -12.98
CA PHE A 31 1.77 -9.38 -12.45
C PHE A 31 1.40 -8.39 -13.56
N ARG A 32 0.10 -8.14 -13.77
CA ARG A 32 -0.41 -7.23 -14.82
C ARG A 32 0.27 -7.43 -16.20
N HIS A 33 0.45 -8.69 -16.59
CA HIS A 33 1.07 -9.11 -17.86
C HIS A 33 2.58 -8.86 -17.97
N GLN A 34 3.23 -8.42 -16.90
CA GLN A 34 4.67 -8.23 -16.83
C GLN A 34 5.32 -9.26 -15.89
N LEU A 35 6.57 -9.60 -16.17
CA LEU A 35 7.39 -10.38 -15.26
C LEU A 35 7.91 -9.45 -14.17
N THR A 36 7.69 -9.80 -12.91
CA THR A 36 7.98 -8.94 -11.77
C THR A 36 8.61 -9.75 -10.64
N TYR A 37 9.56 -9.16 -9.93
CA TYR A 37 10.30 -9.84 -8.87
C TYR A 37 9.87 -9.35 -7.49
N ILE A 38 9.74 -10.30 -6.55
CA ILE A 38 9.53 -9.98 -5.14
C ILE A 38 10.87 -9.54 -4.54
N LEU A 39 10.96 -8.28 -4.11
CA LEU A 39 12.17 -7.75 -3.46
C LEU A 39 12.10 -7.76 -1.94
N GLY A 40 10.90 -7.87 -1.38
CA GLY A 40 10.72 -7.79 0.06
C GLY A 40 9.36 -8.32 0.50
N ILE A 41 9.32 -8.70 1.77
CA ILE A 41 8.12 -9.18 2.43
C ILE A 41 7.90 -8.32 3.66
N VAL A 42 6.72 -7.72 3.76
CA VAL A 42 6.28 -6.99 4.95
C VAL A 42 5.60 -7.95 5.91
N LYS A 43 6.09 -7.96 7.14
CA LYS A 43 5.57 -8.79 8.22
C LYS A 43 4.25 -8.23 8.76
N ASP A 44 3.25 -9.11 8.91
CA ASP A 44 1.97 -8.84 9.56
C ASP A 44 1.27 -7.54 9.10
N PHE A 45 1.46 -7.16 7.83
CA PHE A 45 0.83 -5.95 7.30
C PHE A 45 -0.66 -6.17 7.13
N HIS A 46 -1.43 -5.41 7.91
CA HIS A 46 -2.88 -5.37 7.86
C HIS A 46 -3.35 -3.94 7.70
N TYR A 47 -4.04 -3.65 6.60
CA TYR A 47 -4.55 -2.31 6.32
C TYR A 47 -5.92 -2.06 6.96
N SER A 48 -6.72 -3.12 7.07
CA SER A 48 -8.10 -3.06 7.57
C SER A 48 -8.16 -3.19 9.10
N SER A 49 -9.39 -3.26 9.64
CA SER A 49 -9.63 -3.49 11.05
C SER A 49 -8.95 -4.78 11.55
N PHE A 50 -8.31 -4.74 12.72
CA PHE A 50 -7.68 -5.92 13.35
C PHE A 50 -8.62 -7.11 13.59
N ARG A 51 -9.94 -6.93 13.47
CA ARG A 51 -10.92 -8.02 13.56
C ARG A 51 -11.05 -8.84 12.27
N GLU A 52 -10.48 -8.35 11.18
CA GLU A 52 -10.54 -8.98 9.86
C GLU A 52 -9.30 -9.82 9.59
N VAL A 53 -9.44 -10.81 8.71
CA VAL A 53 -8.32 -11.65 8.27
C VAL A 53 -7.34 -10.81 7.45
N ILE A 54 -6.04 -11.03 7.66
CA ILE A 54 -5.00 -10.34 6.89
C ILE A 54 -5.10 -10.74 5.41
N GLU A 55 -5.47 -9.77 4.58
CA GLU A 55 -5.61 -9.95 3.14
C GLU A 55 -4.25 -10.02 2.42
N LEU A 56 -4.24 -10.57 1.21
CA LEU A 56 -3.09 -10.50 0.32
C LEU A 56 -2.84 -9.05 -0.09
N LYS A 57 -1.67 -8.52 0.19
CA LYS A 57 -1.29 -7.16 -0.21
C LYS A 57 -0.02 -7.17 -1.06
N VAL A 58 -0.05 -6.36 -2.12
CA VAL A 58 1.05 -6.12 -3.05
C VAL A 58 1.29 -4.63 -3.11
N PHE A 59 2.53 -4.22 -2.88
CA PHE A 59 2.99 -2.85 -3.00
C PHE A 59 3.77 -2.72 -4.30
N ILE A 60 3.31 -1.79 -5.14
CA ILE A 60 3.93 -1.44 -6.40
C ILE A 60 4.23 0.05 -6.39
N LEU A 61 5.32 0.43 -7.06
CA LEU A 61 5.53 1.83 -7.39
C LEU A 61 4.60 2.18 -8.56
N ASP A 62 3.49 2.85 -8.27
CA ASP A 62 2.64 3.39 -9.32
C ASP A 62 3.36 4.57 -9.99
N ARG A 63 3.55 4.49 -11.31
CA ARG A 63 4.12 5.56 -12.14
C ARG A 63 3.04 6.34 -12.90
N GLY A 64 1.77 5.95 -12.75
CA GLY A 64 0.62 6.68 -13.25
C GLY A 64 0.28 7.88 -12.36
N SER A 65 -0.65 8.71 -12.83
CA SER A 65 -1.09 9.94 -12.15
C SER A 65 -2.26 9.71 -11.18
N GLN A 66 -2.60 8.46 -10.83
CA GLN A 66 -3.76 8.16 -9.99
C GLN A 66 -3.36 8.01 -8.53
N THR A 67 -3.40 9.12 -7.79
CA THR A 67 -3.37 9.07 -6.32
C THR A 67 -4.75 8.72 -5.81
N GLY A 68 -5.03 7.44 -5.58
CA GLY A 68 -6.31 6.99 -5.01
C GLY A 68 -6.44 7.23 -3.50
N MET A 69 -5.32 7.33 -2.79
CA MET A 69 -5.30 7.42 -1.33
C MET A 69 -4.01 8.09 -0.85
N ILE A 70 -4.15 9.04 0.08
CA ILE A 70 -3.01 9.76 0.68
C ILE A 70 -2.92 9.37 2.15
N GLN A 71 -1.79 8.83 2.57
CA GLN A 71 -1.51 8.51 3.96
C GLN A 71 -0.73 9.67 4.61
N LEU A 72 -1.27 10.22 5.70
CA LEU A 72 -0.69 11.36 6.41
C LEU A 72 -0.28 10.95 7.83
N LYS A 73 0.96 11.26 8.22
CA LYS A 73 1.43 11.08 9.59
C LYS A 73 1.36 12.39 10.35
N MET A 74 0.47 12.47 11.33
CA MET A 74 0.30 13.65 12.17
C MET A 74 1.30 13.69 13.32
N LYS A 75 1.74 14.91 13.69
CA LYS A 75 2.52 15.14 14.90
C LYS A 75 1.63 14.93 16.14
N LYS A 76 2.17 14.24 17.14
CA LYS A 76 1.46 13.98 18.41
C LYS A 76 1.02 15.30 19.05
N GLY A 77 -0.24 15.36 19.49
CA GLY A 77 -0.82 16.53 20.17
C GLY A 77 -1.41 17.60 19.25
N PHE A 78 -1.32 17.43 17.92
CA PHE A 78 -1.84 18.40 16.93
C PHE A 78 -2.96 17.80 16.06
N HIS A 79 -3.68 16.80 16.57
CA HIS A 79 -4.63 16.02 15.76
C HIS A 79 -5.78 16.88 15.25
N TYR A 80 -6.37 17.71 16.10
CA TYR A 80 -7.52 18.54 15.72
C TYR A 80 -7.14 19.64 14.74
N GLU A 81 -6.02 20.31 15.00
CA GLU A 81 -5.50 21.37 14.13
C GLU A 81 -5.08 20.83 12.77
N ALA A 82 -4.43 19.65 12.74
CA ALA A 82 -4.05 19.00 11.50
C ALA A 82 -5.26 18.63 10.65
N ILE A 83 -6.31 18.04 11.25
CA ILE A 83 -7.54 17.68 10.54
C ILE A 83 -8.22 18.92 9.96
N ALA A 84 -8.31 20.02 10.73
CA ALA A 84 -8.90 21.27 10.25
C ALA A 84 -8.15 21.82 9.02
N VAL A 85 -6.82 21.84 9.07
CA VAL A 85 -5.99 22.29 7.95
C VAL A 85 -6.14 21.35 6.73
N ILE A 86 -6.20 20.04 6.95
CA ILE A 86 -6.41 19.06 5.87
C ILE A 86 -7.77 19.32 5.20
N GLN A 87 -8.82 19.54 5.97
CA GLN A 87 -10.16 19.84 5.44
C GLN A 87 -10.15 21.12 4.60
N ASP A 88 -9.48 22.18 5.07
CA ASP A 88 -9.38 23.45 4.34
C ASP A 88 -8.60 23.31 3.02
N VAL A 89 -7.51 22.53 3.03
CA VAL A 89 -6.74 22.23 1.82
C VAL A 89 -7.56 21.38 0.87
N TYR A 90 -8.20 20.31 1.37
CA TYR A 90 -8.99 19.41 0.55
C TYR A 90 -10.15 20.14 -0.14
N LYS A 91 -10.88 20.99 0.58
CA LYS A 91 -11.94 21.83 0.01
C LYS A 91 -11.45 22.74 -1.13
N LYS A 92 -10.19 23.18 -1.12
CA LYS A 92 -9.66 24.02 -2.22
C LYS A 92 -9.47 23.22 -3.51
N PHE A 93 -9.07 21.96 -3.41
CA PHE A 93 -8.68 21.13 -4.56
C PHE A 93 -9.76 20.13 -5.00
N ALA A 94 -10.65 19.71 -4.09
CA ALA A 94 -11.64 18.67 -4.29
C ALA A 94 -13.04 19.10 -3.79
N GLN A 95 -13.49 20.28 -4.23
CA GLN A 95 -14.73 20.95 -3.76
C GLN A 95 -16.00 20.07 -3.80
N PHE A 96 -16.07 19.13 -4.75
CA PHE A 96 -17.26 18.33 -5.01
C PHE A 96 -17.15 16.88 -4.51
N LEU A 97 -16.04 16.51 -3.88
CA LEU A 97 -15.84 15.18 -3.33
C LEU A 97 -15.90 15.25 -1.81
N PRO A 98 -16.50 14.26 -1.13
CA PRO A 98 -16.39 14.18 0.32
C PRO A 98 -14.95 13.88 0.73
N LEU A 99 -14.52 14.40 1.88
CA LEU A 99 -13.30 13.94 2.54
C LEU A 99 -13.68 12.79 3.48
N GLU A 100 -13.16 11.59 3.19
CA GLU A 100 -13.33 10.40 4.03
C GLU A 100 -11.99 10.09 4.72
N TYR A 101 -12.00 9.91 6.05
CA TYR A 101 -10.82 9.61 6.86
C TYR A 101 -11.17 8.83 8.13
#